data_AF-L8LR11-F1
#
_entry.id   AF-L8LR11-F1
#
_cell.length_a   1.000
_cell.length_b   1.000
_cell.length_c   1.000
_cell.angle_alpha   90.00
_cell.angle_beta   90.00
_cell.angle_gamma   90.00
#
_symmetry.space_group_name_H-M   'P 1'
#
loop_
_entity.id
_entity.type
_entity.pdbx_description
1 polymer ?
#
loop_
_entity_poly.entity_id
_entity_poly.type
_entity_poly.pdbx_seq_one_letter_code
_entity_poly.pdbx_strand_id
1 'polypeptide(L)'
;VHTRFGWETSNLRKHLGLQKSKNKAKKSPESHANDGIALASFHFLDYLPFHTTSSHGHQWRGKVNLTTAVFAVIKRPPVSRRQLHLMVPAKGGIRRKYGGTTTRFGLRKGDLVNSPKGIGFVSGQTEKKYLSATLTGNG
;
A
#
# COMPACT_ATOMS: atom_id res chain seq x y z
N VAL A 1 17.34 17.32 -2.92
CA VAL A 1 16.10 16.65 -3.40
C VAL A 1 16.03 16.85 -4.90
N HIS A 2 16.04 15.78 -5.70
CA HIS A 2 15.95 15.85 -7.15
C HIS A 2 14.56 15.43 -7.60
N THR A 3 13.85 16.31 -8.29
CA THR A 3 12.57 16.00 -8.95
C THR A 3 12.85 15.43 -10.33
N ARG A 4 12.10 14.40 -10.72
CA ARG A 4 12.18 13.75 -12.03
C ARG A 4 10.83 13.80 -12.70
N PHE A 5 10.84 13.99 -14.02
CA PHE A 5 9.62 14.03 -14.82
C PHE A 5 9.07 12.62 -15.06
N GLY A 6 7.76 12.55 -15.31
CA GLY A 6 7.08 11.28 -15.57
C GLY A 6 7.60 10.54 -16.81
N TRP A 7 8.09 11.26 -17.82
CA TRP A 7 8.66 10.64 -19.02
C TRP A 7 10.04 10.01 -18.76
N GLU A 8 10.88 10.63 -17.92
CA GLU A 8 12.20 10.10 -17.55
C GLU A 8 12.05 8.74 -16.86
N THR A 9 11.15 8.68 -15.87
CA THR A 9 10.86 7.42 -15.16
C THR A 9 10.29 6.35 -16.10
N SER A 10 9.55 6.74 -17.13
CA SER A 10 9.04 5.81 -18.15
C SER A 10 10.15 5.20 -18.99
N ASN A 11 11.13 6.01 -19.40
CA ASN A 11 12.28 5.53 -20.17
C ASN A 11 13.15 4.59 -19.34
N LEU A 12 13.45 4.95 -18.10
CA LEU A 12 14.25 4.10 -17.22
C LEU A 12 13.53 2.78 -16.88
N ARG A 13 12.21 2.82 -16.66
CA ARG A 13 11.42 1.57 -16.48
C ARG A 13 11.53 0.65 -17.68
N LYS A 14 11.47 1.18 -18.91
CA LYS A 14 11.66 0.37 -20.13
C LYS A 14 13.06 -0.23 -20.21
N HIS A 15 14.09 0.55 -19.89
CA HIS A 15 15.47 0.06 -19.87
C HIS A 15 15.69 -1.06 -18.83
N LEU A 16 15.08 -0.94 -17.66
CA LEU A 16 15.16 -1.92 -16.57
C LEU A 16 14.18 -3.09 -16.68
N GLY A 17 13.31 -3.11 -17.71
CA GLY A 17 12.28 -4.16 -17.85
C GLY A 17 11.16 -4.11 -16.80
N LEU A 18 11.01 -2.98 -16.10
CA LEU A 18 9.98 -2.81 -15.07
C LEU A 18 8.61 -2.55 -15.70
N GLN A 19 7.79 -3.59 -15.79
CA GLN A 19 6.42 -3.47 -16.30
C GLN A 19 5.57 -2.58 -15.40
N LYS A 20 4.73 -1.73 -15.99
CA LYS A 20 3.79 -0.89 -15.26
C LYS A 20 2.37 -1.32 -15.55
N SER A 21 1.63 -1.65 -14.49
CA SER A 21 0.20 -1.94 -14.59
C SER A 21 -0.60 -0.64 -14.57
N LYS A 22 -1.59 -0.51 -15.45
CA LYS A 22 -2.61 0.57 -15.37
C LYS A 22 -3.67 0.27 -14.31
N ASN A 23 -3.81 -0.99 -13.90
CA ASN A 23 -4.82 -1.42 -12.95
C ASN A 23 -4.35 -1.24 -11.51
N LYS A 24 -4.70 -0.09 -10.92
CA LYS A 24 -4.36 0.28 -9.54
C LYS A 24 -5.03 -0.60 -8.47
N ALA A 25 -6.05 -1.39 -8.83
CA ALA A 25 -6.70 -2.31 -7.88
C ALA A 25 -5.88 -3.59 -7.68
N LYS A 26 -4.99 -3.93 -8.63
CA LYS A 26 -4.12 -5.10 -8.53
C LYS A 26 -3.04 -4.83 -7.48
N LYS A 27 -3.04 -5.61 -6.39
CA LYS A 27 -2.03 -5.57 -5.33
C LYS A 27 -0.75 -6.27 -5.80
N SER A 28 -0.04 -5.65 -6.73
CA SER A 28 1.19 -6.20 -7.26
C SER A 28 2.29 -5.13 -7.35
N PRO A 29 3.58 -5.52 -7.40
CA PRO A 29 4.70 -4.59 -7.50
C PRO A 29 4.58 -3.63 -8.69
N GLU A 30 4.03 -4.10 -9.81
CA GLU A 30 3.87 -3.33 -11.05
C GLU A 30 2.91 -2.15 -10.92
N SER A 31 1.98 -2.21 -9.96
CA SER A 31 1.00 -1.16 -9.69
C SER A 31 1.47 -0.17 -8.63
N HIS A 32 2.39 -0.57 -7.73
CA HIS A 32 2.67 0.18 -6.51
C HIS A 32 4.15 0.46 -6.22
N ALA A 33 5.06 -0.41 -6.66
CA ALA A 33 6.49 -0.36 -6.30
C ALA A 33 7.41 0.01 -7.48
N ASN A 34 7.07 -0.41 -8.70
CA ASN A 34 7.98 -0.29 -9.86
C ASN A 34 8.35 1.17 -10.21
N ASP A 35 7.45 2.13 -10.00
CA ASP A 35 7.77 3.56 -10.18
C ASP A 35 8.80 4.05 -9.15
N GLY A 36 8.72 3.57 -7.90
CA GLY A 36 9.68 3.90 -6.84
C GLY A 36 11.05 3.27 -7.08
N ILE A 37 11.08 2.01 -7.55
CA ILE A 37 12.34 1.33 -7.92
C ILE A 37 13.04 2.09 -9.05
N ALA A 38 12.30 2.53 -10.07
CA ALA A 38 12.87 3.34 -11.14
C ALA A 38 13.43 4.67 -10.62
N LEU A 39 12.70 5.36 -9.74
CA LEU A 39 13.19 6.60 -9.12
C LEU A 39 14.48 6.38 -8.34
N ALA A 40 14.57 5.32 -7.54
CA ALA A 40 15.79 4.98 -6.81
C ALA A 40 16.95 4.60 -7.74
N SER A 41 16.64 3.95 -8.86
CA SER A 41 17.65 3.50 -9.83
C SER A 41 18.39 4.66 -10.52
N PHE A 42 17.79 5.85 -10.61
CA PHE A 42 18.48 7.06 -11.11
C PHE A 42 19.69 7.47 -10.27
N HIS A 43 19.79 7.01 -9.02
CA HIS A 43 20.98 7.24 -8.21
C HIS A 43 22.20 6.46 -8.71
N PHE A 44 21.98 5.34 -9.41
CA PHE A 44 23.04 4.43 -9.86
C PHE A 44 23.18 4.38 -11.38
N LEU A 45 22.27 5.03 -12.11
CA LEU A 45 22.20 5.01 -13.56
C LEU A 45 22.09 6.43 -14.09
N ASP A 46 23.05 6.79 -14.93
CA ASP A 46 23.06 8.05 -15.66
C ASP A 46 22.85 7.82 -17.14
N TYR A 47 22.10 8.71 -17.79
CA TYR A 47 21.93 8.70 -19.24
C TYR A 47 22.91 9.70 -19.85
N LEU A 48 24.06 9.20 -20.31
CA LEU A 48 25.17 10.04 -20.74
C LEU A 48 25.41 9.92 -22.25
N PRO A 49 25.85 11.01 -22.90
CA PRO A 49 26.30 10.95 -24.29
C PRO A 49 27.57 10.09 -24.38
N PHE A 50 27.74 9.42 -25.52
CA PHE A 50 28.98 8.74 -25.87
C PHE A 50 29.34 9.06 -27.32
N HIS A 51 30.62 9.36 -27.55
CA HIS A 51 31.19 9.51 -28.88
C HIS A 51 32.27 8.45 -29.05
N THR A 52 32.19 7.71 -30.14
CA THR A 52 33.15 6.72 -30.60
C THR A 52 33.59 7.12 -32.01
N THR A 53 34.73 6.61 -32.47
CA THR A 53 35.31 6.92 -33.78
C THR A 53 34.32 6.79 -34.95
N SER A 54 33.32 5.91 -34.83
CA SER A 54 32.31 5.62 -35.87
C SER A 54 30.87 5.97 -35.50
N SER A 55 30.59 6.37 -34.25
CA SER A 55 29.20 6.56 -33.79
C SER A 55 29.08 7.55 -32.65
N HIS A 56 27.97 8.28 -32.59
CA HIS A 56 27.60 9.11 -31.46
C HIS A 56 26.19 8.75 -31.00
N GLY A 57 25.91 8.91 -29.71
CA GLY A 57 24.60 8.62 -29.15
C GLY A 57 24.54 8.87 -27.67
N HIS A 58 23.51 8.32 -27.02
CA HIS A 58 23.38 8.31 -25.57
C HIS A 58 23.16 6.89 -25.10
N GLN A 59 23.67 6.56 -23.92
CA GLN A 59 23.50 5.25 -23.32
C GLN A 59 23.34 5.36 -21.81
N TRP A 60 22.64 4.40 -21.22
CA TRP A 60 22.60 4.24 -19.78
C TRP A 60 23.95 3.71 -19.29
N ARG A 61 24.55 4.41 -18.32
CA ARG A 61 25.82 4.09 -17.68
C ARG A 61 25.55 3.75 -16.22
N GLY A 62 26.16 2.66 -15.76
CA GLY A 62 25.98 2.12 -14.41
C GLY A 62 25.35 0.73 -14.43
N LYS A 63 25.08 0.17 -13.25
CA LYS A 63 24.54 -1.19 -13.11
C LYS A 63 23.57 -1.26 -11.95
N VAL A 64 22.38 -1.79 -12.21
CA VAL A 64 21.37 -2.13 -11.20
C VAL A 64 20.95 -3.57 -11.44
N ASN A 65 20.97 -4.38 -10.38
CA ASN A 65 20.47 -5.75 -10.45
C ASN A 65 19.11 -5.83 -9.74
N LEU A 66 18.08 -6.23 -10.47
CA LEU A 66 16.73 -6.38 -9.93
C LEU A 66 16.56 -7.80 -9.39
N THR A 67 16.17 -7.91 -8.13
CA THR A 67 15.88 -9.19 -7.48
C THR A 67 14.39 -9.31 -7.18
N THR A 68 13.87 -10.53 -7.26
CA THR A 68 12.51 -10.83 -6.82
C THR A 68 12.39 -10.68 -5.31
N ALA A 69 11.34 -10.00 -4.84
CA ALA A 69 11.07 -9.81 -3.42
C ALA A 69 9.60 -10.07 -3.11
N VAL A 70 9.30 -10.50 -1.88
CA VAL A 70 7.93 -10.66 -1.40
C VAL A 70 7.26 -9.29 -1.34
N PHE A 71 6.05 -9.19 -1.91
CA PHE A 71 5.28 -7.96 -1.93
C PHE A 71 3.95 -8.14 -1.19
N ALA A 72 3.70 -7.28 -0.19
CA ALA A 72 2.46 -7.27 0.57
C ALA A 72 1.93 -5.84 0.71
N VAL A 73 0.65 -5.64 0.37
CA VAL A 73 -0.05 -4.39 0.64
C VAL A 73 -0.77 -4.50 1.98
N ILE A 74 -0.22 -3.87 3.00
CA ILE A 74 -0.84 -3.78 4.32
C ILE A 74 -1.75 -2.55 4.34
N LYS A 75 -3.05 -2.76 4.48
CA LYS A 75 -4.03 -1.68 4.66
C LYS A 75 -4.73 -1.83 6.00
N ARG A 76 -5.03 -0.70 6.66
CA ARG A 76 -5.90 -0.74 7.84
C ARG A 76 -7.28 -1.28 7.45
N PRO A 77 -7.91 -2.10 8.30
CA PRO A 77 -9.30 -2.49 8.10
C PRO A 77 -10.17 -1.24 7.93
N PRO A 78 -11.12 -1.24 6.98
CA PRO A 78 -12.03 -0.11 6.83
C PRO A 78 -12.86 0.05 8.11
N VAL A 79 -12.74 1.21 8.76
CA VAL A 79 -13.54 1.53 9.93
C VAL A 79 -14.80 2.23 9.45
N SER A 80 -15.97 1.68 9.81
CA SER A 80 -17.26 2.33 9.61
C SER A 80 -17.25 3.71 10.27
N ARG A 81 -17.20 4.79 9.48
CA ARG A 81 -17.33 6.16 10.00
C ARG A 81 -18.77 6.38 10.45
N ARG A 82 -18.99 7.20 11.48
CA ARG A 82 -20.35 7.58 11.90
C ARG A 82 -21.05 8.27 10.73
N GLN A 83 -22.16 7.70 10.27
CA GLN A 83 -23.04 8.37 9.32
C GLN A 83 -23.98 9.29 10.09
N LEU A 84 -24.19 10.51 9.56
CA LEU A 84 -25.02 11.54 10.17
C LEU A 84 -26.49 11.10 10.35
N HIS A 85 -27.01 10.19 9.52
CA HIS A 85 -28.41 9.74 9.61
C HIS A 85 -28.65 8.68 10.70
N LEU A 86 -27.59 8.05 11.23
CA LEU A 86 -27.66 7.18 12.43
C LEU A 86 -27.61 7.99 13.74
N MET A 87 -27.75 9.32 13.65
CA MET A 87 -27.61 10.27 14.75
C MET A 87 -28.94 10.59 15.45
N VAL A 88 -30.07 10.14 14.90
CA VAL A 88 -31.37 10.23 15.57
C VAL A 88 -31.37 9.27 16.76
N PRO A 89 -31.57 9.76 18.00
CA PRO A 89 -31.64 8.89 19.16
C PRO A 89 -32.81 7.91 19.02
N ALA A 90 -32.61 6.68 19.49
CA ALA A 90 -33.73 5.75 19.61
C ALA A 90 -34.74 6.27 20.64
N LYS A 91 -35.97 5.73 20.63
CA LYS A 91 -36.99 6.03 21.65
C LYS A 91 -36.35 5.86 23.04
N GLY A 92 -36.28 6.94 23.82
CA GLY A 92 -35.54 7.00 25.10
C GLY A 92 -34.25 7.83 25.09
N GLY A 93 -33.91 8.53 24.00
CA GLY A 93 -32.82 9.53 23.98
C GLY A 93 -31.41 8.94 23.87
N ILE A 94 -31.27 7.62 23.95
CA ILE A 94 -29.97 6.94 23.91
C ILE A 94 -29.53 6.74 22.46
N ARG A 95 -28.32 7.21 22.16
CA ARG A 95 -27.67 7.02 20.85
C ARG A 95 -27.04 5.63 20.76
N ARG A 96 -27.21 4.95 19.62
CA ARG A 96 -26.55 3.66 19.37
C ARG A 96 -25.02 3.83 19.35
N LYS A 97 -24.29 2.90 19.97
CA LYS A 97 -22.82 2.85 19.88
C LYS A 97 -22.39 2.40 18.47
N TYR A 98 -22.40 3.33 17.52
CA TYR A 98 -21.97 3.12 16.13
C TYR A 98 -20.74 3.98 15.80
N GLY A 99 -19.83 3.45 14.98
CA GLY A 99 -18.65 4.15 14.48
C GLY A 99 -17.61 4.58 15.53
N GLY A 100 -17.60 3.98 16.72
CA GLY A 100 -16.53 4.19 17.71
C GLY A 100 -15.23 3.50 17.29
N THR A 101 -14.10 4.18 17.51
CA THR A 101 -12.75 3.66 17.24
C THR A 101 -12.18 2.82 18.38
N THR A 102 -12.66 2.99 19.61
CA THR A 102 -12.21 2.23 20.79
C THR A 102 -13.33 1.35 21.32
N THR A 103 -13.01 0.08 21.61
CA THR A 103 -13.88 -0.89 22.27
C THR A 103 -13.92 -0.63 23.79
N ARG A 104 -14.93 -1.16 24.48
CA ARG A 104 -15.08 -1.11 25.94
C ARG A 104 -13.95 -1.85 26.66
N PHE A 105 -13.26 -2.75 25.95
CA PHE A 105 -12.11 -3.51 26.45
C PHE A 105 -10.78 -2.77 26.24
N GLY A 106 -10.80 -1.49 25.87
CA GLY A 106 -9.60 -0.67 25.66
C GLY A 106 -8.91 -0.84 24.29
N LEU A 107 -9.29 -1.86 23.50
CA LEU A 107 -8.72 -2.12 22.18
C LEU A 107 -9.29 -1.18 21.12
N ARG A 108 -8.48 -0.73 20.17
CA ARG A 108 -8.93 0.11 19.05
C ARG A 108 -9.25 -0.74 17.83
N LYS A 109 -10.26 -0.33 17.05
CA LYS A 109 -10.56 -0.94 15.76
C LYS A 109 -9.33 -0.80 14.85
N GLY A 110 -8.88 -1.92 14.31
CA GLY A 110 -7.65 -2.02 13.53
C GLY A 110 -6.42 -2.44 14.32
N ASP A 111 -6.50 -2.61 15.64
CA ASP A 111 -5.43 -3.22 16.43
C ASP A 111 -5.31 -4.70 16.06
N LEU A 112 -4.07 -5.18 15.94
CA LEU A 112 -3.76 -6.58 15.74
C LEU A 112 -3.87 -7.30 17.08
N VAL A 113 -4.67 -8.35 17.14
CA VAL A 113 -4.89 -9.15 18.34
C VAL A 113 -4.66 -10.62 18.06
N ASN A 114 -4.09 -11.32 19.04
CA ASN A 114 -3.99 -12.77 19.03
C ASN A 114 -5.09 -13.33 19.95
N SER A 115 -5.90 -14.25 19.42
CA SER A 115 -7.00 -14.88 20.15
C SER A 115 -6.91 -16.40 19.98
N PRO A 116 -7.63 -17.20 20.80
CA PRO A 116 -7.73 -18.65 20.58
C PRO A 116 -8.27 -19.04 19.19
N LYS A 117 -8.90 -18.09 18.46
CA LYS A 117 -9.39 -18.28 17.08
C LYS A 117 -8.38 -17.86 16.01
N GLY A 118 -7.16 -17.48 16.40
CA GLY A 118 -6.10 -16.99 15.52
C GLY A 118 -5.84 -15.49 15.63
N ILE A 119 -4.90 -15.04 14.80
CA ILE A 119 -4.48 -13.64 14.68
C ILE A 119 -5.46 -12.90 13.77
N GLY A 120 -5.91 -11.73 14.21
CA GLY A 120 -6.84 -10.92 13.44
C GLY A 120 -6.85 -9.46 13.87
N PHE A 121 -7.60 -8.64 13.14
CA PHE A 121 -7.76 -7.23 13.47
C PHE A 121 -9.09 -6.96 14.16
N VAL A 122 -9.10 -6.11 15.18
CA VAL A 122 -10.33 -5.70 15.88
C VAL A 122 -11.25 -4.93 14.92
N SER A 123 -12.47 -5.43 14.71
CA SER A 123 -13.46 -4.83 13.80
C SER A 123 -14.66 -4.21 14.54
N GLY A 124 -14.93 -4.67 15.77
CA GLY A 124 -16.09 -4.24 16.53
C GLY A 124 -16.17 -4.89 17.91
N GLN A 125 -17.33 -4.78 18.53
CA GLN A 125 -17.62 -5.40 19.81
C GLN A 125 -19.11 -5.70 19.97
N THR A 126 -19.39 -6.75 20.70
CA THR A 126 -20.68 -7.04 21.33
C THR A 126 -20.57 -6.76 22.83
N GLU A 127 -21.65 -6.92 23.59
CA GLU A 127 -21.62 -6.67 25.04
C GLU A 127 -20.61 -7.55 25.77
N LYS A 128 -20.43 -8.80 25.32
CA LYS A 128 -19.60 -9.78 26.01
C LYS A 128 -18.20 -9.96 25.40
N LYS A 129 -18.00 -9.59 24.13
CA LYS A 129 -16.78 -9.94 23.37
C LYS A 129 -16.42 -8.88 22.34
N TYR A 130 -15.13 -8.67 22.08
CA TYR A 130 -14.69 -7.96 20.87
C TYR A 130 -14.79 -8.88 19.66
N LEU A 131 -14.96 -8.28 18.48
CA LEU A 131 -15.00 -8.97 17.20
C LEU A 131 -13.65 -8.76 16.50
N SER A 132 -13.04 -9.85 16.03
CA SER A 132 -11.82 -9.83 15.24
C SER A 132 -12.09 -10.41 13.85
N ALA A 133 -11.60 -9.75 12.81
CA ALA A 133 -11.54 -10.34 11.47
C ALA A 133 -10.24 -11.14 11.37
N THR A 134 -10.34 -12.46 11.29
CA THR A 134 -9.20 -13.38 11.20
C THR A 134 -8.45 -13.16 9.90
N LEU A 135 -7.12 -13.14 9.95
CA LEU A 135 -6.29 -13.19 8.76
C LEU A 135 -6.23 -14.63 8.25
N THR A 136 -7.33 -15.14 7.71
CA THR A 136 -7.27 -16.33 6.85
C THR A 136 -6.65 -15.88 5.54
N GLY A 137 -5.33 -16.04 5.41
CA GLY A 137 -4.66 -15.93 4.12
C GLY A 137 -5.09 -17.12 3.27
N ASN A 138 -6.01 -16.88 2.32
CA ASN A 138 -5.99 -17.71 1.12
C ASN A 138 -4.75 -17.27 0.35
N GLY A 139 -3.73 -18.14 0.37
CA GLY A 139 -2.61 -18.08 -0.57
C GLY A 139 -3.10 -18.21 -2.01
#